data_AF-A0A7W9LGW7-F1
#
_entry.id   AF-A0A7W9LGW7-F1
#
_cell.length_a   1.000
_cell.length_b   1.000
_cell.length_c   1.000
_cell.angle_alpha   90.00
_cell.angle_beta   90.00
_cell.angle_gamma   90.00
#
_symmetry.space_group_name_H-M   'P 1'
#
loop_
_entity.id
_entity.type
_entity.pdbx_description
1 polymer ?
#
loop_
_entity_poly.entity_id
_entity_poly.type
_entity_poly.pdbx_seq_one_letter_code
_entity_poly.pdbx_strand_id
1 'polypeptide(L)'
;MVELLMTFLIAGRVRTLPEQAGTAPFNAYWIGEPPFAVQDAMRWCAHAHNVLVGFFREPSPTPDHFMLRPHPNHRDGGAATNDGWRGRNSSTRPHTRPRCGR
;
A
#
# COMPACT_ATOMS: atom_id res chain seq x y z
N MET A 1 23.02 -16.13 -14.47
CA MET A 1 21.73 -16.06 -13.76
C MET A 1 21.35 -14.59 -13.76
N VAL A 2 20.34 -14.19 -14.53
CA VAL A 2 19.91 -12.79 -14.60
C VAL A 2 18.86 -12.61 -13.51
N GLU A 3 19.19 -11.83 -12.49
CA GLU A 3 18.26 -11.48 -11.42
C GLU A 3 17.48 -10.24 -11.85
N LEU A 4 16.16 -10.33 -11.87
CA LEU A 4 15.30 -9.24 -12.31
C LEU A 4 14.88 -8.42 -11.09
N LEU A 5 15.57 -7.29 -10.86
CA LEU A 5 15.26 -6.39 -9.76
C LEU A 5 14.07 -5.51 -10.14
N MET A 6 12.91 -5.72 -9.52
CA MET A 6 11.79 -4.79 -9.60
C MET A 6 11.79 -3.84 -8.40
N THR A 7 11.95 -2.55 -8.67
CA THR A 7 11.84 -1.50 -7.66
C THR A 7 10.63 -0.63 -7.93
N PHE A 8 9.87 -0.33 -6.88
CA PHE A 8 8.70 0.54 -6.98
C PHE A 8 8.80 1.69 -6.03
N LEU A 9 8.44 2.87 -6.53
CA LEU A 9 8.54 4.13 -5.81
C LEU A 9 7.15 4.75 -5.64
N ILE A 10 6.85 5.14 -4.42
CA ILE A 10 5.70 5.98 -4.07
C ILE A 10 6.25 7.30 -3.52
N ALA A 11 5.79 8.43 -4.07
CA ALA A 11 6.32 9.74 -3.74
C ALA A 11 5.20 10.72 -3.39
N GLY A 12 5.39 11.47 -2.30
CA GLY A 12 4.42 12.43 -1.76
C GLY A 12 4.46 12.47 -0.23
N ARG A 13 3.39 12.98 0.40
CA ARG A 13 3.20 12.87 1.86
C ARG A 13 2.74 11.44 2.20
N VAL A 14 3.71 10.55 2.29
CA VAL A 14 3.50 9.12 2.56
C VAL A 14 3.23 8.93 4.04
N ARG A 15 2.21 8.13 4.35
CA ARG A 15 1.94 7.56 5.67
C ARG A 15 2.24 6.07 5.63
N THR A 16 2.58 5.52 6.78
CA THR A 16 3.04 4.14 6.90
C THR A 16 2.36 3.40 8.04
N LEU A 17 2.30 2.07 7.91
CA LEU A 17 2.04 1.14 9.00
C LEU A 17 2.97 -0.08 8.85
N PRO A 18 3.77 -0.43 9.88
CA PRO A 18 3.97 0.30 11.13
C PRO A 18 4.62 1.67 10.89
N GLU A 19 4.58 2.55 11.90
CA GLU A 19 5.10 3.92 11.81
C GLU A 19 6.59 3.92 11.40
N GLN A 20 7.36 2.95 11.89
CA GLN A 20 8.68 2.61 11.39
C GLN A 20 8.58 1.50 10.33
N ALA A 21 8.31 1.89 9.08
CA ALA A 21 8.27 0.94 7.97
C ALA A 21 9.67 0.43 7.60
N GLY A 22 9.75 -0.83 7.14
CA GLY A 22 10.97 -1.47 6.64
C GLY A 22 11.57 -2.52 7.59
N THR A 23 11.05 -2.66 8.81
CA THR A 23 11.53 -3.66 9.79
C THR A 23 10.50 -4.74 10.10
N ALA A 24 9.25 -4.56 9.67
CA ALA A 24 8.18 -5.52 9.91
C ALA A 24 7.99 -6.49 8.73
N PRO A 25 7.45 -7.70 8.99
CA PRO A 25 7.10 -8.65 7.93
C PRO A 25 6.05 -8.12 6.95
N PHE A 26 5.19 -7.20 7.39
CA PHE A 26 4.22 -6.51 6.56
C PHE A 26 4.39 -5.01 6.71
N ASN A 27 4.48 -4.29 5.60
CA ASN A 27 4.62 -2.85 5.57
C ASN A 27 3.60 -2.25 4.60
N ALA A 28 2.76 -1.35 5.10
CA ALA A 28 1.82 -0.59 4.29
C ALA A 28 2.26 0.85 4.13
N TYR A 29 2.07 1.38 2.93
CA TYR A 29 2.37 2.75 2.53
C TYR A 29 1.16 3.33 1.82
N TRP A 30 0.77 4.55 2.16
CA TRP A 30 -0.29 5.23 1.43
C TRP A 30 -0.11 6.74 1.37
N ILE A 31 -0.72 7.36 0.36
CA ILE A 31 -0.75 8.81 0.21
C ILE A 31 -2.18 9.32 0.40
N GLY A 32 -2.32 10.47 1.04
CA GLY A 32 -3.61 11.13 1.23
C GLY A 32 -4.48 10.45 2.26
N GLU A 33 -5.79 10.70 2.17
CA GLU A 33 -6.80 10.13 3.07
C GLU A 33 -7.69 9.17 2.26
N PRO A 34 -7.55 7.85 2.47
CA PRO A 34 -8.48 6.88 1.93
C PRO A 34 -9.90 7.11 2.43
N PRO A 35 -10.94 6.76 1.65
CA PRO A 35 -12.34 6.92 2.06
C PRO A 35 -12.80 5.89 3.11
N PHE A 36 -11.85 5.18 3.73
CA PHE A 36 -12.08 4.11 4.71
C PHE A 36 -11.09 4.25 5.87
N ALA A 37 -11.37 3.55 6.98
CA ALA A 37 -10.50 3.49 8.15
C ALA A 37 -9.18 2.77 7.81
N VAL A 38 -8.24 3.49 7.19
CA VAL A 38 -7.02 2.91 6.64
C VAL A 38 -6.17 2.19 7.69
N GLN A 39 -6.10 2.72 8.91
CA GLN A 39 -5.31 2.11 9.97
C GLN A 39 -5.86 0.73 10.35
N ASP A 40 -7.17 0.61 10.54
CA ASP A 40 -7.80 -0.66 10.90
C ASP A 40 -7.72 -1.67 9.74
N ALA A 41 -7.93 -1.20 8.51
CA ALA A 41 -7.77 -2.02 7.31
C ALA A 41 -6.34 -2.56 7.18
N MET A 42 -5.32 -1.72 7.34
CA MET A 42 -3.92 -2.15 7.22
C MET A 42 -3.50 -3.09 8.36
N ARG A 43 -4.03 -2.90 9.58
CA ARG A 43 -3.84 -3.85 10.69
C ARG A 43 -4.46 -5.21 10.40
N TRP A 44 -5.67 -5.21 9.83
CA TRP A 44 -6.32 -6.45 9.41
C TRP A 44 -5.53 -7.14 8.30
N CYS A 45 -5.01 -6.39 7.31
CA CYS A 45 -4.13 -6.95 6.29
C CYS A 45 -2.86 -7.57 6.88
N ALA A 46 -2.22 -6.93 7.86
CA ALA A 46 -1.06 -7.49 8.55
C ALA A 46 -1.42 -8.81 9.27
N HIS A 47 -2.60 -8.88 9.87
CA HIS A 47 -3.09 -10.13 10.47
C HIS A 47 -3.31 -11.22 9.40
N ALA A 48 -3.98 -10.89 8.29
CA ALA A 48 -4.20 -11.82 7.19
C ALA A 48 -2.89 -12.34 6.58
N HIS A 49 -1.90 -11.46 6.38
CA HIS A 49 -0.55 -11.83 5.96
C HIS A 49 0.05 -12.90 6.88
N ASN A 50 -0.01 -12.71 8.21
CA ASN A 50 0.53 -13.67 9.16
C ASN A 50 -0.20 -15.02 9.11
N VAL A 51 -1.52 -15.01 8.90
CA VAL A 51 -2.30 -16.25 8.70
C VAL A 51 -1.84 -16.98 7.44
N LEU A 52 -1.61 -16.27 6.32
CA LEU A 52 -1.15 -16.85 5.06
C LEU A 52 0.26 -17.43 5.18
N VAL A 53 1.19 -16.70 5.78
CA VAL A 53 2.56 -17.18 6.06
C VAL A 53 2.52 -18.47 6.87
N GLY A 54 1.68 -18.53 7.92
CA GLY A 54 1.50 -19.73 8.73
C GLY A 54 0.86 -20.89 7.98
N PHE A 55 -0.15 -20.61 7.15
CA PHE A 55 -0.85 -21.64 6.36
C PHE A 55 0.07 -22.30 5.33
N PHE A 56 0.83 -21.50 4.57
CA PHE A 56 1.73 -22.00 3.53
C PHE A 56 3.09 -22.46 4.05
N ARG A 57 3.39 -22.23 5.34
CA ARG A 57 4.67 -22.59 5.99
C ARG A 57 5.87 -21.98 5.25
N GLU A 58 5.76 -20.71 4.89
CA GLU A 58 6.82 -19.96 4.21
C GLU A 58 8.10 -19.96 5.08
N PRO A 59 9.20 -20.58 4.63
CA PRO A 59 10.38 -20.79 5.48
C PRO A 59 11.23 -19.51 5.64
N SER A 60 11.13 -18.56 4.71
CA SER A 60 11.81 -17.26 4.76
C SER A 60 10.93 -16.21 4.09
N PRO A 61 9.90 -15.68 4.80
CA PRO A 61 9.05 -14.65 4.24
C PRO A 61 9.88 -13.38 4.02
N THR A 62 9.94 -12.91 2.77
CA THR A 62 10.44 -11.56 2.48
C THR A 62 9.43 -10.54 3.04
N PRO A 63 9.88 -9.34 3.45
CA PRO A 63 8.95 -8.31 3.88
C PRO A 63 7.94 -7.98 2.77
N ASP A 64 6.66 -8.12 3.06
CA ASP A 64 5.59 -7.80 2.12
C ASP A 64 5.29 -6.29 2.16
N HIS A 65 5.10 -5.70 0.98
CA HIS A 65 4.90 -4.27 0.81
C HIS A 65 3.56 -3.93 0.16
N PHE A 66 2.64 -3.40 0.96
CA PHE A 66 1.38 -2.86 0.48
C PHE A 66 1.50 -1.38 0.14
N MET A 67 1.15 -0.96 -1.07
CA MET A 67 1.22 0.45 -1.48
C MET A 67 -0.11 0.94 -2.05
N LEU A 68 -0.65 2.03 -1.49
CA LEU A 68 -1.94 2.60 -1.89
C LEU A 68 -1.80 4.05 -2.35
N ARG A 69 -2.39 4.36 -3.50
CA ARG A 69 -2.42 5.73 -4.03
C ARG A 69 -3.87 6.16 -4.32
N PRO A 70 -4.22 7.43 -4.03
CA PRO A 70 -5.46 8.02 -4.50
C PRO A 70 -5.51 8.01 -6.02
N HIS A 71 -6.65 7.57 -6.54
CA HIS A 71 -6.99 7.65 -7.95
C HIS A 71 -8.17 8.62 -8.13
N PRO A 72 -8.12 9.53 -9.12
CA PRO A 72 -9.17 10.54 -9.32
C PRO A 72 -10.50 9.95 -9.77
N ASN A 73 -10.50 8.75 -10.36
CA ASN A 73 -11.72 8.06 -10.77
C ASN A 73 -12.16 7.07 -9.68
N HIS A 74 -13.46 6.81 -9.60
CA HIS A 74 -14.04 5.66 -8.87
C HIS A 74 -13.62 4.34 -9.53
N ARG A 75 -12.34 4.04 -9.47
CA ARG A 75 -11.75 2.80 -9.93
C ARG A 75 -10.85 2.31 -8.84
N ASP A 76 -11.34 1.31 -8.15
CA ASP A 76 -10.52 0.47 -7.30
C ASP A 76 -9.82 -0.55 -8.20
N GLY A 77 -8.59 -0.89 -7.85
CA GLY A 77 -7.83 -1.85 -8.62
C GLY A 77 -6.42 -1.96 -8.12
N GLY A 78 -5.84 -3.15 -8.25
CA GLY A 78 -4.51 -3.40 -7.76
C GLY A 78 -3.76 -4.44 -8.57
N ALA A 79 -2.46 -4.52 -8.31
CA ALA A 79 -1.57 -5.51 -8.88
C ALA A 79 -0.76 -6.14 -7.75
N ALA A 80 -0.76 -7.48 -7.71
CA ALA A 80 0.17 -8.24 -6.89
C ALA A 80 1.55 -8.27 -7.57
N THR A 81 2.60 -8.26 -6.76
CA THR A 81 4.00 -8.39 -7.14
C THR A 81 4.63 -9.45 -6.25
N ASN A 82 5.81 -9.95 -6.61
CA ASN A 82 6.48 -11.02 -5.85
C ASN A 82 6.74 -10.65 -4.37
N ASP A 83 6.90 -9.35 -4.07
CA ASP A 83 7.18 -8.83 -2.71
C ASP A 83 6.17 -7.75 -2.26
N GLY A 84 4.93 -7.80 -2.77
CA GLY A 84 4.01 -6.69 -2.50
C GLY A 84 2.64 -6.74 -3.13
N TRP A 85 1.73 -5.92 -2.61
CA TRP A 85 0.47 -5.59 -3.27
C TRP A 85 0.34 -4.09 -3.51
N ARG A 86 -0.14 -3.72 -4.69
CA ARG A 86 -0.36 -2.31 -5.05
C ARG A 86 -1.83 -2.08 -5.26
N GLY A 87 -2.41 -1.14 -4.53
CA GLY A 87 -3.79 -0.72 -4.67
C GLY A 87 -3.92 0.70 -5.19
N ARG A 88 -5.04 0.94 -5.86
CA ARG A 88 -5.63 2.27 -6.06
C ARG A 88 -6.90 2.32 -5.23
N ASN A 89 -7.10 3.42 -4.52
CA ASN A 89 -8.38 3.73 -3.92
C ASN A 89 -9.02 4.92 -4.64
N SER A 90 -10.33 4.86 -4.77
CA SER A 90 -11.14 6.04 -5.07
C SER A 90 -10.94 7.09 -3.98
N SER A 91 -10.54 8.30 -4.36
CA SER A 91 -10.42 9.42 -3.43
C SER A 91 -11.73 10.21 -3.44
N THR A 92 -12.40 10.33 -2.30
CA THR A 92 -13.53 11.26 -2.09
C THR A 92 -12.98 12.69 -1.95
N ARG A 93 -12.38 13.24 -3.01
CA ARG A 93 -12.15 14.69 -3.04
C ARG A 93 -13.43 15.40 -3.51
N PRO A 94 -13.97 16.35 -2.74
CA PRO A 94 -14.92 17.29 -3.29
C PRO A 94 -14.23 18.11 -4.38
N HIS A 95 -14.95 18.36 -5.46
CA HIS A 95 -14.48 19.05 -6.66
C HIS A 95 -14.33 20.56 -6.40
N THR A 96 -13.23 21.02 -5.79
CA THR A 96 -12.85 22.45 -5.68
C THR A 96 -11.32 22.53 -5.55
N ARG A 97 -10.51 23.35 -6.25
CA ARG A 97 -10.63 24.47 -7.20
C ARG A 97 -9.46 24.40 -8.21
N PRO A 98 -9.51 25.04 -9.39
CA PRO A 98 -8.30 25.45 -10.10
C PRO A 98 -7.76 26.79 -9.58
N ARG A 99 -6.46 26.75 -9.24
CA ARG A 99 -5.38 27.73 -9.40
C ARG A 99 -5.53 29.16 -8.84
N CYS A 100 -4.71 29.45 -7.83
CA CYS A 100 -4.03 30.75 -7.72
C CYS A 100 -3.07 30.96 -8.91
N GLY A 101 -3.00 32.20 -9.40
CA GLY A 101 -2.17 32.69 -10.51
C GLY A 101 -3.08 33.30 -11.59
N ARG A 102 -3.06 34.60 -11.89
CA ARG A 102 -1.95 35.57 -11.90
C ARG A 102 -2.50 36.97 -11.66
#